data_AF-A0A3C0AB32-F1
#
_entry.id   AF-A0A3C0AB32-F1
#
_cell.length_a   1.000
_cell.length_b   1.000
_cell.length_c   1.000
_cell.angle_alpha   90.00
_cell.angle_beta   90.00
_cell.angle_gamma   90.00
#
_symmetry.space_group_name_H-M   'P 1'
#
loop_
_entity.id
_entity.type
_entity.pdbx_description
1 polymer ?
#
loop_
_entity_poly.entity_id
_entity_poly.type
_entity_poly.pdbx_seq_one_letter_code
_entity_poly.pdbx_strand_id
1 'polypeptide(L)'
;MEKKYWRSLEELNSTPEFEEVLHREFPLAASEYPEGVSRRRWMQIMGASVALAGATGCRWEDEKIAPSVTRPEGLIPGEPRKFATFMELGGQAESLLVTCYDGRPIKVEGNPDSPQSRGASSVFAQSETLSLYDPDRAVGVVEYQGKSRYGRD
;
A
#
# COMPACT_ATOMS: atom_id res chain seq x y z
N MET A 1 -47.20 72.03 -11.34
CA MET A 1 -47.37 70.86 -10.45
C MET A 1 -46.64 69.71 -11.09
N GLU A 2 -45.44 69.39 -10.60
CA GLU A 2 -44.64 68.27 -11.15
C GLU A 2 -45.34 66.95 -10.88
N LYS A 3 -45.42 66.09 -11.90
CA LYS A 3 -45.96 64.74 -11.76
C LYS A 3 -44.89 63.86 -11.12
N LYS A 4 -45.13 63.41 -9.89
CA LYS A 4 -44.26 62.44 -9.23
C LYS A 4 -44.59 61.04 -9.75
N TYR A 5 -43.62 60.42 -10.42
CA TYR A 5 -43.73 59.06 -10.93
C TYR A 5 -42.99 58.11 -10.00
N TRP A 6 -43.71 57.11 -9.50
CA TRP A 6 -43.17 56.06 -8.64
C TRP A 6 -42.67 54.91 -9.49
N ARG A 7 -41.54 54.30 -9.11
CA ARG A 7 -40.91 53.20 -9.84
C ARG A 7 -41.47 51.84 -9.45
N SER A 8 -42.04 51.70 -8.26
CA SER A 8 -42.76 50.49 -7.83
C SER A 8 -43.90 50.79 -6.86
N LEU A 9 -44.76 49.79 -6.62
CA LEU A 9 -45.86 49.88 -5.66
C LEU A 9 -45.34 49.96 -4.22
N GLU A 10 -44.20 49.32 -3.95
CA GLU A 10 -43.52 49.36 -2.66
C GLU A 10 -42.99 50.77 -2.35
N GLU A 11 -42.50 51.50 -3.36
CA GLU A 11 -42.07 52.90 -3.22
C GLU A 11 -43.26 53.83 -2.91
N LEU A 12 -44.42 53.58 -3.50
CA LEU A 12 -45.65 54.35 -3.23
C LEU A 12 -46.17 54.11 -1.80
N ASN A 13 -46.07 52.86 -1.33
CA ASN A 13 -46.60 52.45 -0.03
C ASN A 13 -45.63 52.72 1.14
N SER A 14 -44.41 53.20 0.88
CA SER A 14 -43.37 53.44 1.89
C SER A 14 -43.22 52.28 2.86
N THR A 15 -43.13 51.06 2.34
CA THR A 15 -43.00 49.87 3.19
C THR A 15 -41.64 49.87 3.89
N PRO A 16 -41.55 49.42 5.15
CA PRO A 16 -40.31 49.48 5.94
C PRO A 16 -39.18 48.65 5.31
N GLU A 17 -39.49 47.54 4.64
CA GLU A 17 -38.49 46.73 3.95
C GLU A 17 -37.88 47.45 2.75
N PHE A 18 -38.67 48.27 2.06
CA PHE A 18 -38.22 49.04 0.90
C PHE A 18 -37.33 50.21 1.34
N GLU A 19 -37.67 50.91 2.43
CA GLU A 19 -36.82 51.95 3.02
C GLU A 19 -35.46 51.39 3.47
N GLU A 20 -35.45 50.22 4.11
CA GLU A 20 -34.21 49.56 4.55
C GLU A 20 -33.31 49.20 3.35
N VAL A 21 -33.90 48.73 2.26
CA VAL A 21 -33.18 48.44 1.01
C VAL A 21 -32.70 49.73 0.32
N LEU A 22 -33.48 50.81 0.37
CA LEU A 22 -33.14 52.10 -0.24
C LEU A 22 -31.94 52.77 0.46
N HIS A 23 -31.83 52.59 1.79
CA HIS A 23 -30.72 53.09 2.58
C HIS A 23 -29.49 52.17 2.58
N ARG A 24 -29.59 50.93 2.09
CA ARG A 24 -28.49 49.96 2.08
C ARG A 24 -27.83 49.87 0.70
N GLU A 25 -26.62 50.39 0.57
CA GLU A 25 -25.87 50.40 -0.70
C GLU A 25 -25.47 49.01 -1.23
N PHE A 26 -25.39 47.99 -0.36
CA PHE A 26 -24.97 46.63 -0.73
C PHE A 26 -25.89 45.54 -0.14
N PRO A 27 -26.12 44.40 -0.81
CA PRO A 27 -26.83 43.27 -0.22
C PRO A 27 -26.09 42.69 1.00
N LEU A 28 -26.81 42.08 1.95
CA LEU A 28 -26.23 41.39 3.11
C LEU A 28 -25.19 40.38 2.61
N ALA A 29 -23.99 40.41 3.21
CA ALA A 29 -22.78 39.68 2.81
C ALA A 29 -21.95 40.23 1.63
N ALA A 30 -22.29 41.38 1.04
CA ALA A 30 -21.46 42.01 0.00
C ALA A 30 -20.43 43.03 0.54
N SER A 31 -20.73 43.75 1.62
CA SER A 31 -19.81 44.68 2.28
C SER A 31 -19.23 44.15 3.59
N GLU A 32 -20.03 43.42 4.38
CA GLU A 32 -19.64 42.86 5.66
C GLU A 32 -19.55 41.34 5.55
N TYR A 33 -18.41 40.78 5.92
CA TYR A 33 -18.29 39.33 6.08
C TYR A 33 -19.20 38.87 7.22
N PRO A 34 -19.88 37.71 7.12
CA PRO A 34 -20.68 37.18 8.22
C PRO A 34 -19.81 37.11 9.48
N GLU A 35 -20.32 37.63 10.61
CA GLU A 35 -19.60 37.61 11.87
C GLU A 35 -19.18 36.18 12.22
N GLY A 36 -17.86 35.94 12.28
CA GLY A 36 -17.31 34.60 12.41
C GLY A 36 -15.92 34.45 11.78
N VAL A 37 -15.69 33.29 11.16
CA VAL A 37 -14.36 32.89 10.65
C VAL A 37 -13.99 33.72 9.42
N SER A 38 -13.01 34.61 9.56
CA SER A 38 -12.48 35.35 8.42
C SER A 38 -11.91 34.42 7.33
N ARG A 39 -11.92 34.85 6.06
CA ARG A 39 -11.30 34.11 4.94
C ARG A 39 -9.87 33.65 5.26
N ARG A 40 -9.09 34.52 5.91
CA ARG A 40 -7.73 34.21 6.37
C ARG A 40 -7.74 33.09 7.42
N ARG A 41 -8.64 33.15 8.40
CA ARG A 41 -8.77 32.13 9.43
C ARG A 41 -9.22 30.78 8.86
N TRP A 42 -10.11 30.78 7.86
CA TRP A 42 -10.50 29.56 7.15
C TRP A 42 -9.30 28.95 6.40
N MET A 43 -8.55 29.75 5.63
CA MET A 43 -7.34 29.28 4.94
C MET A 43 -6.28 28.75 5.91
N GLN A 44 -6.13 29.37 7.09
CA GLN A 44 -5.24 28.89 8.14
C GLN A 44 -5.68 27.53 8.68
N ILE A 45 -6.97 27.33 8.94
CA ILE A 45 -7.50 26.06 9.45
C ILE A 45 -7.34 24.96 8.40
N MET A 46 -7.70 25.23 7.15
CA MET A 46 -7.56 24.29 6.03
C MET A 46 -6.10 23.96 5.74
N GLY A 47 -5.21 24.94 5.80
CA GLY A 47 -3.77 24.71 5.64
C GLY A 47 -3.18 23.87 6.77
N ALA A 48 -3.61 24.12 8.01
CA ALA A 48 -3.17 23.36 9.17
C ALA A 48 -3.64 21.90 9.13
N SER A 49 -4.87 21.63 8.69
CA SER A 49 -5.39 20.26 8.56
C SER A 49 -4.67 19.47 7.46
N VAL A 50 -4.38 20.09 6.31
CA VAL A 50 -3.58 19.45 5.24
C VAL A 50 -2.15 19.19 5.71
N ALA A 51 -1.52 20.12 6.41
CA ALA A 51 -0.16 19.93 6.93
C ALA A 51 -0.10 18.79 7.96
N LEU A 52 -1.07 18.69 8.87
CA LEU A 52 -1.12 17.65 9.89
C LEU A 52 -1.42 16.26 9.31
N ALA A 53 -2.27 16.19 8.28
CA ALA A 53 -2.51 14.96 7.53
C ALA A 53 -1.32 14.55 6.64
N GLY A 54 -0.58 15.52 6.08
CA GLY A 54 0.59 15.26 5.24
C GLY A 54 1.86 14.93 6.02
N ALA A 55 1.97 15.38 7.28
CA ALA A 55 3.14 15.15 8.14
C ALA A 55 3.36 13.66 8.48
N THR A 56 2.33 12.81 8.35
CA THR A 56 2.44 11.36 8.58
C THR A 56 2.93 10.59 7.35
N GLY A 57 3.05 11.23 6.19
CA GLY A 57 3.40 10.58 4.91
C GLY A 57 4.89 10.27 4.74
N CYS A 58 5.78 10.94 5.49
CA CYS A 58 7.23 10.71 5.40
C CYS A 58 7.69 9.76 6.52
N ARG A 59 7.37 8.46 6.38
CA ARG A 59 7.99 7.41 7.20
C ARG A 59 9.12 6.76 6.41
N TRP A 60 10.37 7.06 6.80
CA TRP A 60 11.53 6.28 6.39
C TRP A 60 11.58 5.04 7.30
N GLU A 61 11.51 3.85 6.71
CA GLU A 61 11.72 2.61 7.44
C GLU A 61 13.22 2.33 7.50
N ASP A 62 13.74 2.12 8.70
CA ASP A 62 15.14 1.74 8.88
C ASP A 62 15.35 0.30 8.37
N GLU A 63 15.85 0.17 7.14
CA GLU A 63 16.28 -1.12 6.58
C GLU A 63 17.59 -1.55 7.23
N LYS A 64 17.55 -2.67 7.97
CA LYS A 64 18.73 -3.24 8.62
C LYS A 64 19.36 -4.29 7.71
N ILE A 65 20.64 -4.10 7.38
CA ILE A 65 21.44 -5.09 6.64
C ILE A 65 22.16 -5.98 7.64
N ALA A 66 21.81 -7.26 7.68
CA ALA A 66 22.42 -8.25 8.57
C ALA A 66 23.45 -9.11 7.81
N PRO A 67 24.77 -8.97 8.06
CA PRO A 67 25.79 -9.80 7.43
C PRO A 67 25.87 -11.20 8.08
N SER A 68 26.46 -12.16 7.37
CA SER A 68 26.75 -13.48 7.93
C SER A 68 27.77 -13.38 9.08
N VAL A 69 27.46 -13.99 10.22
CA VAL A 69 28.37 -14.06 11.39
C VAL A 69 29.63 -14.85 11.05
N THR A 70 29.45 -15.99 10.37
CA THR A 70 30.53 -16.82 9.84
C THR A 70 30.31 -16.97 8.35
N ARG A 71 31.23 -16.43 7.54
CA ARG A 71 31.13 -16.51 6.09
C ARG A 71 31.85 -17.77 5.58
N PRO A 72 31.16 -18.73 4.98
CA PRO A 72 31.80 -19.88 4.36
C PRO A 72 32.67 -19.45 3.18
N GLU A 73 33.72 -20.21 2.90
CA GLU A 73 34.62 -19.93 1.79
C GLU A 73 33.88 -20.00 0.45
N GLY A 74 34.16 -19.03 -0.44
CA GLY A 74 33.52 -18.95 -1.76
C GLY A 74 32.07 -18.48 -1.77
N LEU A 75 31.47 -18.06 -0.64
CA LEU A 75 30.19 -17.36 -0.64
C LEU A 75 30.40 -15.85 -0.78
N ILE A 76 29.94 -15.32 -1.93
CA ILE A 76 29.86 -13.89 -2.21
C ILE A 76 28.39 -13.48 -2.07
N PRO A 77 28.02 -12.62 -1.10
CA PRO A 77 26.65 -12.15 -0.95
C PRO A 77 26.15 -11.46 -2.22
N GLY A 78 24.93 -11.80 -2.64
CA GLY A 78 24.32 -11.22 -3.84
C GLY A 78 24.70 -11.87 -5.17
N GLU A 79 25.61 -12.85 -5.19
CA GLU A 79 25.86 -13.66 -6.39
C GLU A 79 25.00 -14.95 -6.39
N PRO A 80 24.24 -15.22 -7.46
CA PRO A 80 23.48 -16.46 -7.56
C PRO A 80 24.40 -17.67 -7.72
N ARG A 81 24.12 -18.74 -6.99
CA ARG A 81 24.77 -20.05 -7.15
C ARG A 81 23.77 -21.08 -7.64
N LYS A 82 24.20 -21.93 -8.57
CA LYS A 82 23.37 -23.00 -9.10
C LYS A 82 23.77 -24.34 -8.47
N PHE A 83 22.77 -25.10 -8.02
CA PHE A 83 22.96 -26.43 -7.42
C PHE A 83 22.24 -27.48 -8.26
N ALA A 84 22.94 -28.56 -8.60
CA ALA A 84 22.34 -29.72 -9.23
C ALA A 84 21.62 -30.57 -8.16
N THR A 85 20.34 -30.83 -8.37
CA THR A 85 19.49 -31.62 -7.46
C THR A 85 18.50 -32.46 -8.27
N PHE A 86 17.64 -33.21 -7.58
CA PHE A 86 16.52 -33.92 -8.19
C PHE A 86 15.27 -33.77 -7.33
N MET A 87 14.10 -33.90 -7.95
CA MET A 87 12.85 -34.09 -7.23
C MET A 87 12.25 -35.43 -7.64
N GLU A 88 11.51 -36.07 -6.74
CA GLU A 88 10.78 -37.30 -7.06
C GLU A 88 9.31 -36.97 -7.30
N LEU A 89 8.78 -37.35 -8.45
CA LEU A 89 7.37 -37.21 -8.78
C LEU A 89 6.87 -38.51 -9.42
N GLY A 90 5.88 -39.14 -8.78
CA GLY A 90 5.28 -40.39 -9.28
C GLY A 90 6.27 -41.55 -9.41
N GLY A 91 7.27 -41.64 -8.51
CA GLY A 91 8.31 -42.67 -8.53
C GLY A 91 9.41 -42.46 -9.57
N GLN A 92 9.42 -41.30 -10.25
CA GLN A 92 10.49 -40.91 -11.17
C GLN A 92 11.24 -39.71 -10.63
N ALA A 93 12.58 -39.75 -10.71
CA ALA A 93 13.41 -38.61 -10.39
C ALA A 93 13.50 -37.67 -11.61
N GLU A 94 13.12 -36.42 -11.44
CA GLU A 94 13.35 -35.34 -12.39
C GLU A 94 14.64 -34.61 -12.01
N SER A 95 15.59 -34.51 -12.94
CA SER A 95 16.87 -33.83 -12.71
C SER A 95 16.76 -32.31 -12.89
N LEU A 96 17.14 -31.58 -11.84
CA LEU A 96 16.94 -30.16 -11.70
C LEU A 96 18.24 -29.40 -11.44
N LEU A 97 18.24 -28.13 -11.82
CA LEU A 97 19.26 -27.14 -11.55
C LEU A 97 18.59 -25.95 -10.87
N VAL A 98 18.91 -25.74 -9.59
CA VAL A 98 18.25 -24.73 -8.76
C VAL A 98 19.18 -23.55 -8.57
N THR A 99 18.69 -22.35 -8.87
CA THR A 99 19.39 -21.10 -8.59
C THR A 99 19.05 -20.63 -7.19
N CYS A 100 20.08 -20.36 -6.39
CA CYS A 100 19.97 -19.92 -5.01
C CYS A 100 20.71 -18.60 -4.78
N TYR A 101 20.10 -17.70 -4.02
CA TYR A 101 20.75 -16.48 -3.50
C TYR A 101 21.01 -16.66 -2.01
N ASP A 102 22.25 -16.50 -1.56
CA ASP A 102 22.63 -16.62 -0.14
C ASP A 102 22.12 -17.90 0.53
N GLY A 103 22.02 -19.00 -0.24
CA GLY A 103 21.51 -20.30 0.21
C GLY A 103 20.00 -20.49 0.09
N ARG A 104 19.25 -19.46 -0.30
CA ARG A 104 17.80 -19.50 -0.51
C ARG A 104 17.45 -19.88 -1.96
N PRO A 105 16.80 -21.03 -2.22
CA PRO A 105 16.30 -21.37 -3.56
C PRO A 105 15.31 -20.32 -4.08
N ILE A 106 15.53 -19.81 -5.29
CA ILE A 106 14.63 -18.82 -5.91
C ILE A 106 13.98 -19.30 -7.20
N LYS A 107 14.65 -20.21 -7.91
CA LYS A 107 14.23 -20.65 -9.24
C LYS A 107 14.72 -22.06 -9.49
N VAL A 108 13.79 -22.92 -9.88
CA VAL A 108 14.05 -24.30 -10.30
C VAL A 108 14.06 -24.34 -11.82
N GLU A 109 15.03 -25.00 -12.44
CA GLU A 109 15.08 -25.29 -13.88
C GLU A 109 15.53 -26.74 -14.09
N GLY A 110 15.43 -27.24 -15.33
CA GLY A 110 15.98 -28.56 -15.64
C GLY A 110 17.50 -28.54 -15.69
N ASN A 111 18.13 -29.66 -15.33
CA ASN A 111 19.57 -29.79 -15.55
C ASN A 111 19.89 -30.00 -17.04
N PRO A 112 20.65 -29.09 -17.70
CA PRO A 112 21.03 -29.24 -19.11
C PRO A 112 21.90 -30.48 -19.38
N ASP A 113 22.67 -30.94 -18.38
CA ASP A 113 23.55 -32.10 -18.51
C ASP A 113 22.79 -33.43 -18.38
N SER A 114 21.53 -33.38 -17.92
CA SER A 114 20.71 -34.58 -17.80
C SER A 114 20.04 -34.94 -19.12
N PRO A 115 20.10 -36.21 -19.56
CA PRO A 115 19.43 -36.65 -20.78
C PRO A 115 17.90 -36.59 -20.69
N GLN A 116 17.32 -36.58 -19.49
CA GLN A 116 15.87 -36.54 -19.29
C GLN A 116 15.29 -35.17 -19.60
N SER A 117 15.88 -34.11 -19.03
CA SER A 117 15.28 -32.79 -19.02
C SER A 117 15.95 -31.83 -20.01
N ARG A 118 17.25 -32.01 -20.29
CA ARG A 118 18.04 -31.20 -21.24
C ARG A 118 17.83 -29.69 -21.04
N GLY A 119 17.63 -29.28 -19.79
CA GLY A 119 17.40 -27.88 -19.39
C GLY A 119 15.93 -27.48 -19.19
N ALA A 120 14.96 -28.28 -19.62
CA ALA A 120 13.53 -28.02 -19.42
C ALA A 120 13.05 -28.51 -18.04
N SER A 121 12.01 -27.91 -17.49
CA SER A 121 11.42 -28.31 -16.20
C SER A 121 9.92 -28.52 -16.32
N SER A 122 9.37 -29.45 -15.54
CA SER A 122 7.93 -29.62 -15.39
C SER A 122 7.27 -28.44 -14.65
N VAL A 123 5.94 -28.30 -14.80
CA VAL A 123 5.14 -27.32 -14.04
C VAL A 123 5.20 -27.59 -12.54
N PHE A 124 5.27 -28.87 -12.17
CA PHE A 124 5.40 -29.31 -10.78
C PHE A 124 6.75 -28.88 -10.20
N ALA A 125 7.86 -29.12 -10.92
CA ALA A 125 9.19 -28.68 -10.52
C ALA A 125 9.28 -27.16 -10.31
N GLN A 126 8.63 -26.38 -11.17
CA GLN A 126 8.57 -24.92 -10.99
C GLN A 126 7.77 -24.53 -9.73
N SER A 127 6.67 -25.24 -9.46
CA SER A 127 5.80 -24.97 -8.31
C SER A 127 6.42 -25.34 -6.95
N GLU A 128 7.43 -26.21 -6.91
CA GLU A 128 8.12 -26.59 -5.67
C GLU A 128 8.74 -25.38 -4.94
N THR A 129 9.08 -24.32 -5.67
CA THR A 129 9.55 -23.07 -5.04
C THR A 129 8.48 -22.50 -4.09
N LEU A 130 7.20 -22.53 -4.49
CA LEU A 130 6.09 -22.09 -3.64
C LEU A 130 5.86 -23.07 -2.49
N SER A 131 5.86 -24.37 -2.78
CA SER A 131 5.72 -25.44 -1.77
C SER A 131 6.76 -25.31 -0.64
N LEU A 132 8.00 -24.94 -0.97
CA LEU A 132 9.07 -24.75 0.01
C LEU A 132 8.84 -23.52 0.91
N TYR A 133 8.26 -22.44 0.38
CA TYR A 133 7.99 -21.20 1.11
C TYR A 133 6.53 -21.04 1.54
N ASP A 134 5.74 -22.12 1.53
CA ASP A 134 4.34 -22.08 1.94
C ASP A 134 4.26 -21.80 3.45
N PRO A 135 3.56 -20.73 3.90
CA PRO A 135 3.37 -20.46 5.32
C PRO A 135 2.58 -21.55 6.06
N ASP A 136 1.76 -22.34 5.36
CA ASP A 136 0.99 -23.44 5.94
C ASP A 136 1.81 -24.74 6.06
N ARG A 137 3.07 -24.73 5.58
CA ARG A 137 3.97 -25.87 5.68
C ARG A 137 4.22 -26.23 7.14
N ALA A 138 4.21 -27.54 7.44
CA ALA A 138 4.48 -28.03 8.78
C ALA A 138 5.84 -27.54 9.30
N VAL A 139 5.84 -26.77 10.39
CA VAL A 139 7.05 -26.22 11.02
C VAL A 139 7.65 -27.20 12.04
N GLY A 140 6.85 -28.13 12.56
CA GLY A 140 7.27 -29.09 13.58
C GLY A 140 6.43 -30.35 13.61
N VAL A 141 6.82 -31.29 14.47
CA VAL A 141 6.09 -32.55 14.68
C VAL A 141 4.84 -32.28 15.50
N VAL A 142 3.70 -32.82 15.06
CA VAL A 142 2.43 -32.73 15.78
C VAL A 142 2.07 -34.10 16.34
N GLU A 143 1.90 -34.17 17.66
CA GLU A 143 1.35 -35.37 18.32
C GLU A 143 -0.16 -35.20 18.48
N TYR A 144 -0.92 -36.22 18.09
CA TYR A 144 -2.36 -36.25 18.29
C TYR A 144 -2.71 -36.99 19.57
N GLN A 145 -3.10 -36.26 20.62
CA GLN A 145 -3.67 -36.85 21.84
C GLN A 145 -5.15 -36.52 21.94
N GLY A 146 -5.98 -37.42 21.39
CA GLY A 146 -7.38 -37.68 21.76
C GLY A 146 -8.41 -36.55 21.67
N LYS A 147 -8.01 -35.27 21.49
CA LYS A 147 -8.85 -34.06 21.31
C LYS A 147 -8.06 -32.75 21.19
N SER A 148 -6.74 -32.73 21.41
CA SER A 148 -5.93 -31.51 21.26
C SER A 148 -4.69 -31.76 20.39
N ARG A 149 -4.39 -30.81 19.50
CA ARG A 149 -3.16 -30.75 18.70
C ARG A 149 -2.20 -29.81 19.42
N TYR A 150 -1.11 -30.33 19.96
CA TYR A 150 0.02 -29.51 20.45
C TYR A 150 1.21 -29.71 19.51
N GLY A 151 1.83 -28.61 19.09
CA GLY A 151 3.16 -28.63 18.49
C GLY A 151 4.18 -28.95 19.58
N ARG A 152 5.11 -29.85 19.31
CA ARG A 152 6.21 -30.17 20.23
C ARG A 152 7.37 -29.25 19.84
N ASP A 153 7.64 -28.24 20.66
CA ASP A 153 8.82 -27.36 20.55
C ASP A 153 10.11 -28.14 20.82
#